data_AF-A0A842ZQS1-F1
#
_entry.id   AF-A0A842ZQS1-F1
#
_cell.length_a   1.000
_cell.length_b   1.000
_cell.length_c   1.000
_cell.angle_alpha   90.00
_cell.angle_beta   90.00
_cell.angle_gamma   90.00
#
_symmetry.space_group_name_H-M   'P 1'
#
loop_
_entity.id
_entity.type
_entity.pdbx_description
1 polymer ?
#
loop_
_entity_poly.entity_id
_entity_poly.type
_entity_poly.pdbx_seq_one_letter_code
_entity_poly.pdbx_strand_id
1 'polypeptide(L)'
;MFILFPALTGLIDISLFDYLPIAVLLALFTPVMGLIANIVANNKVQAFAVFKMLGGVFFLPLFAFFINNDFKYIFGIIPNFWTFMALDKLLNTGNQDIVFLGIGFIYHFVFLAVLFYLFNKKY
;
A
#
# COMPACT_ATOMS: atom_id res chain seq x y z
N MET A 1 1.31 -7.78 -13.41
CA MET A 1 2.36 -7.63 -14.44
C MET A 1 3.53 -6.73 -13.97
N PHE A 2 3.30 -5.61 -13.26
CA PHE A 2 4.37 -4.72 -12.78
C PHE A 2 5.22 -5.22 -11.60
N ILE A 3 4.75 -6.24 -10.87
CA ILE A 3 5.37 -6.78 -9.64
C ILE A 3 6.73 -7.45 -9.92
N LEU A 4 6.94 -8.07 -11.08
CA LEU A 4 8.20 -8.75 -11.40
C LEU A 4 9.22 -7.85 -12.12
N PHE A 5 8.85 -6.61 -12.43
CA PHE A 5 9.65 -5.73 -13.28
C PHE A 5 11.06 -5.45 -12.72
N PRO A 6 11.26 -5.14 -11.42
CA PRO A 6 12.61 -4.89 -10.91
C PRO A 6 13.52 -6.12 -11.07
N ALA A 7 13.04 -7.31 -10.76
CA ALA A 7 13.80 -8.56 -10.84
C ALA A 7 14.07 -9.02 -12.29
N LEU A 8 13.17 -8.72 -13.23
CA LEU A 8 13.30 -9.14 -14.63
C LEU A 8 14.16 -8.21 -15.48
N THR A 9 14.35 -6.96 -15.04
CA THR A 9 15.11 -5.97 -15.81
C THR A 9 16.62 -6.12 -15.68
N GLY A 10 17.10 -6.85 -14.68
CA GLY A 10 18.53 -6.94 -14.37
C GLY A 10 19.16 -5.62 -13.90
N LEU A 11 18.35 -4.58 -13.64
CA LEU A 11 18.84 -3.30 -13.12
C LEU A 11 19.21 -3.38 -11.64
N ILE A 12 18.59 -4.31 -10.89
CA ILE A 12 18.76 -4.42 -9.44
C ILE A 12 18.83 -5.90 -9.06
N ASP A 13 19.89 -6.27 -8.35
CA ASP A 13 20.17 -7.65 -7.94
C ASP A 13 19.42 -7.97 -6.62
N ILE A 14 18.10 -8.05 -6.71
CA ILE A 14 17.21 -8.38 -5.59
C ILE A 14 16.57 -9.74 -5.84
N SER A 15 16.67 -10.62 -4.83
CA SER A 15 16.01 -11.91 -4.87
C SER A 15 14.49 -11.75 -4.92
N LEU A 16 13.81 -12.60 -5.70
CA LEU A 16 12.35 -12.66 -5.72
C LEU A 16 11.75 -12.88 -4.32
N PHE A 17 12.46 -13.64 -3.47
CA PHE A 17 12.05 -13.90 -2.10
C PHE A 17 12.06 -12.63 -1.23
N ASP A 18 13.00 -11.71 -1.48
CA ASP A 18 13.06 -10.44 -0.76
C ASP A 18 11.95 -9.48 -1.21
N TYR A 19 11.52 -9.60 -2.46
CA TYR A 19 10.44 -8.79 -2.99
C TYR A 19 9.04 -9.30 -2.60
N LEU A 20 8.89 -10.60 -2.39
CA LEU A 20 7.59 -11.26 -2.20
C LEU A 20 6.75 -10.68 -1.04
N PRO A 21 7.29 -10.40 0.16
CA PRO A 21 6.49 -9.83 1.25
C PRO A 21 5.93 -8.44 0.91
N ILE A 22 6.70 -7.62 0.19
CA ILE A 22 6.29 -6.30 -0.27
C ILE A 22 5.19 -6.42 -1.32
N ALA A 23 5.31 -7.39 -2.23
CA ALA A 23 4.28 -7.67 -3.24
C ALA A 23 2.96 -8.11 -2.59
N VAL A 24 3.01 -8.98 -1.58
CA VAL A 24 1.83 -9.39 -0.81
C VAL A 24 1.21 -8.19 -0.09
N LEU A 25 2.05 -7.38 0.58
CA LEU A 25 1.59 -6.17 1.25
C LEU A 25 0.90 -5.19 0.28
N LEU A 26 1.46 -5.01 -0.92
CA LEU A 26 0.83 -4.20 -1.98
C LEU A 26 -0.48 -4.81 -2.48
N ALA A 27 -0.58 -6.14 -2.58
CA ALA A 27 -1.80 -6.83 -3.01
C ALA A 27 -2.96 -6.66 -2.01
N LEU A 28 -2.69 -6.54 -0.70
CA LEU A 28 -3.71 -6.24 0.32
C LEU A 28 -4.43 -4.91 0.11
N PHE A 29 -3.85 -4.02 -0.71
CA PHE A 29 -4.47 -2.75 -1.05
C PHE A 29 -5.71 -2.91 -1.95
N THR A 30 -5.79 -3.98 -2.76
CA THR A 30 -6.96 -4.25 -3.61
C THR A 30 -8.25 -4.45 -2.80
N PRO A 31 -8.32 -5.35 -1.79
CA PRO A 31 -9.52 -5.48 -0.97
C PRO A 31 -9.82 -4.22 -0.14
N VAL A 32 -8.83 -3.44 0.29
CA VAL A 32 -9.04 -2.13 0.94
C VAL A 32 -9.85 -1.20 0.03
N MET A 33 -9.39 -1.02 -1.21
CA MET A 33 -10.06 -0.17 -2.20
C MET A 33 -11.48 -0.66 -2.49
N GLY A 34 -11.66 -1.97 -2.66
CA GLY A 34 -12.96 -2.58 -2.92
C GLY A 34 -13.96 -2.39 -1.77
N LEU A 35 -13.51 -2.54 -0.51
CA LEU A 35 -14.36 -2.34 0.66
C LEU A 35 -14.75 -0.87 0.80
N ILE A 36 -13.82 0.08 0.67
CA ILE A 36 -14.14 1.52 0.74
C ILE A 36 -15.19 1.88 -0.32
N ALA A 37 -15.01 1.44 -1.57
CA ALA A 37 -15.95 1.71 -2.65
C ALA A 37 -17.36 1.17 -2.33
N ASN A 38 -17.49 -0.06 -1.82
CA ASN A 38 -18.78 -0.64 -1.45
C ASN A 38 -19.42 0.02 -0.22
N ILE A 39 -18.62 0.45 0.76
CA ILE A 39 -19.11 1.13 1.97
C ILE A 39 -19.62 2.54 1.63
N VAL A 40 -18.92 3.28 0.76
CA VAL A 40 -19.23 4.68 0.47
C VAL A 40 -20.24 4.84 -0.66
N ALA A 41 -20.15 4.03 -1.72
CA ALA A 41 -21.00 4.18 -2.88
C ALA A 41 -22.37 3.48 -2.72
N ASN A 42 -23.38 4.06 -3.36
CA ASN A 42 -24.73 3.47 -3.46
C ASN A 42 -25.00 2.86 -4.85
N ASN A 43 -24.12 3.11 -5.83
CA ASN A 43 -24.24 2.57 -7.18
C ASN A 43 -22.86 2.53 -7.86
N LYS A 44 -22.80 1.89 -9.04
CA LYS A 44 -21.56 1.69 -9.80
C LYS A 44 -20.90 3.00 -10.25
N VAL A 45 -21.67 4.04 -10.54
CA VAL A 45 -21.15 5.36 -10.94
C VAL A 45 -20.47 6.05 -9.76
N GLN A 46 -21.08 6.00 -8.57
CA GLN A 46 -20.46 6.50 -7.34
C GLN A 46 -19.20 5.72 -6.98
N ALA A 47 -19.20 4.39 -7.15
CA ALA A 47 -18.02 3.56 -6.88
C ALA A 47 -16.85 3.95 -7.80
N PHE A 48 -17.11 4.22 -9.08
CA PHE A 48 -16.09 4.73 -10.01
C PHE A 48 -15.52 6.09 -9.58
N ALA A 49 -16.38 7.02 -9.12
CA ALA A 49 -15.93 8.30 -8.60
C ALA A 49 -15.05 8.14 -7.35
N VAL A 50 -15.44 7.25 -6.43
CA VAL A 50 -14.65 6.91 -5.23
C VAL A 50 -13.28 6.39 -5.62
N PHE A 51 -13.18 5.42 -6.53
CA PHE A 51 -11.87 4.91 -6.98
C PHE A 51 -10.97 6.01 -7.57
N LYS A 52 -11.53 6.94 -8.33
CA LYS A 52 -10.77 8.06 -8.91
C LYS A 52 -10.21 9.00 -7.83
N MET A 53 -11.02 9.32 -6.81
CA MET A 53 -10.58 10.13 -5.67
C MET A 53 -9.53 9.42 -4.83
N LEU A 54 -9.79 8.16 -4.48
CA LEU A 54 -8.86 7.34 -3.69
C LEU A 54 -7.52 7.16 -4.41
N GLY A 55 -7.51 7.01 -5.73
CA GLY A 55 -6.29 7.01 -6.53
C GLY A 55 -5.40 8.20 -6.19
N GLY A 56 -5.94 9.42 -6.21
CA GLY A 56 -5.19 10.63 -5.85
C GLY A 56 -4.70 10.64 -4.40
N VAL A 57 -5.56 10.30 -3.43
CA VAL A 57 -5.20 10.29 -2.00
C VAL A 57 -4.09 9.29 -1.70
N PHE A 58 -4.20 8.07 -2.24
CA PHE A 58 -3.22 7.03 -2.02
C PHE A 58 -1.91 7.22 -2.81
N PHE A 59 -1.83 8.19 -3.71
CA PHE A 59 -0.55 8.62 -4.28
C PHE A 59 0.24 9.58 -3.38
N LEU A 60 -0.40 10.24 -2.41
CA LEU A 60 0.26 11.21 -1.53
C LEU A 60 1.54 10.67 -0.84
N PRO A 61 1.61 9.41 -0.39
CA PRO A 61 2.84 8.88 0.21
C PRO A 61 4.07 8.90 -0.69
N LEU A 62 3.93 9.04 -2.01
CA LEU A 62 5.08 9.20 -2.91
C LEU A 62 5.88 10.48 -2.61
N PHE A 63 5.24 11.50 -2.03
CA PHE A 63 5.95 12.72 -1.62
C PHE A 63 6.98 12.44 -0.51
N ALA A 64 6.84 11.34 0.24
CA ALA A 64 7.81 10.93 1.26
C ALA A 64 9.21 10.68 0.69
N PHE A 65 9.33 10.28 -0.58
CA PHE A 65 10.63 10.05 -1.23
C PHE A 65 11.45 11.33 -1.40
N PHE A 66 10.82 12.51 -1.34
CA PHE A 66 11.50 13.80 -1.44
C PHE A 66 11.85 14.41 -0.07
N ILE A 67 11.55 13.72 1.02
CA ILE A 67 11.72 14.22 2.39
C ILE A 67 12.76 13.37 3.11
N ASN A 68 13.91 13.97 3.39
CA ASN A 68 15.06 13.26 3.97
C ASN A 68 15.01 13.12 5.50
N ASN A 69 14.15 13.86 6.18
CA ASN A 69 14.03 13.83 7.64
C ASN A 69 12.76 13.07 8.09
N ASP A 70 12.54 13.00 9.41
CA ASP A 70 11.41 12.28 10.01
C ASP A 70 10.03 12.87 9.67
N PHE A 71 9.97 14.04 9.02
CA PHE A 71 8.71 14.62 8.58
C PHE A 71 7.99 13.73 7.56
N LYS A 72 8.71 12.86 6.84
CA LYS A 72 8.12 11.90 5.89
C LYS A 72 7.09 10.97 6.55
N TYR A 73 7.20 10.69 7.85
CA TYR A 73 6.29 9.81 8.58
C TYR A 73 4.89 10.40 8.77
N ILE A 74 4.65 11.67 8.44
CA ILE A 74 3.30 12.25 8.38
C ILE A 74 2.40 11.49 7.39
N PHE A 75 2.99 10.94 6.32
CA PHE A 75 2.29 10.12 5.34
C PHE A 75 1.96 8.71 5.86
N GLY A 76 2.48 8.31 7.03
CA GLY A 76 2.22 7.01 7.65
C GLY A 76 0.76 6.77 8.05
N ILE A 77 -0.08 7.81 8.05
CA ILE A 77 -1.53 7.71 8.17
C ILE A 77 -2.14 7.01 6.95
N ILE A 78 -1.46 7.01 5.81
CA ILE A 78 -1.94 6.40 4.58
C ILE A 78 -1.32 4.99 4.46
N PRO A 79 -2.11 3.91 4.36
CA PRO A 79 -1.64 2.53 4.49
C PRO A 79 -0.49 2.16 3.53
N ASN A 80 -0.53 2.63 2.27
CA ASN A 80 0.49 2.30 1.28
C ASN A 80 1.83 3.01 1.49
N PHE A 81 1.92 3.99 2.41
CA PHE A 81 3.18 4.59 2.82
C PHE A 81 4.18 3.54 3.29
N TRP A 82 3.75 2.63 4.16
CA TRP A 82 4.62 1.60 4.71
C TRP A 82 5.14 0.64 3.64
N THR A 83 4.29 0.31 2.67
CA THR A 83 4.68 -0.47 1.48
C THR A 83 5.75 0.25 0.67
N PHE A 84 5.62 1.56 0.47
CA PHE A 84 6.61 2.36 -0.26
C PHE A 84 7.93 2.49 0.50
N MET A 85 7.91 2.67 1.82
CA MET A 85 9.13 2.74 2.63
C MET A 85 9.86 1.39 2.68
N ALA A 86 9.12 0.28 2.77
CA ALA A 86 9.70 -1.07 2.70
C ALA A 86 10.35 -1.32 1.33
N LEU A 87 9.69 -0.91 0.24
CA LEU A 87 10.22 -1.02 -1.12
C LEU A 87 11.47 -0.16 -1.31
N ASP A 88 11.41 1.11 -0.91
CA ASP A 88 12.54 2.03 -1.03
C ASP A 88 13.77 1.54 -0.25
N LYS A 89 13.57 1.01 0.96
CA LYS A 89 14.67 0.43 1.74
C LYS A 89 15.30 -0.78 1.05
N LEU A 90 14.47 -1.67 0.51
CA LEU A 90 14.95 -2.86 -0.22
C LEU A 90 15.73 -2.45 -1.47
N LEU A 91 15.22 -1.49 -2.24
CA LEU A 91 15.86 -1.02 -3.48
C LEU A 91 17.19 -0.32 -3.22
N ASN A 92 17.31 0.47 -2.15
CA ASN A 92 18.52 1.24 -1.85
C ASN A 92 19.59 0.45 -1.08
N THR A 93 19.19 -0.52 -0.25
CA THR A 93 20.12 -1.22 0.66
C THR A 93 20.28 -2.71 0.35
N GLY A 94 19.46 -3.28 -0.54
CA GLY A 94 19.40 -4.71 -0.81
C GLY A 94 18.81 -5.54 0.34
N ASN A 95 18.47 -4.91 1.48
CA ASN A 95 17.99 -5.59 2.66
C ASN A 95 16.52 -5.24 2.94
N GLN A 96 15.76 -6.24 3.35
CA GLN A 96 14.38 -6.05 3.80
C GLN A 96 14.31 -5.29 5.12
N ASP A 97 13.40 -4.32 5.20
CA ASP A 97 13.06 -3.65 6.45
C ASP A 97 11.91 -4.38 7.15
N ILE A 98 12.24 -5.16 8.17
CA ILE A 98 11.24 -5.91 8.95
C ILE A 98 10.32 -4.95 9.71
N VAL A 99 10.78 -3.76 10.08
CA VAL A 99 9.96 -2.78 10.81
C VAL A 99 8.91 -2.18 9.88
N PHE A 100 9.30 -1.70 8.70
CA PHE A 100 8.32 -1.16 7.73
C PHE A 100 7.36 -2.23 7.23
N LEU A 101 7.83 -3.46 6.98
CA LEU A 101 6.95 -4.58 6.64
C LEU A 101 5.98 -4.90 7.77
N GLY A 102 6.48 -5.02 9.00
CA GLY A 102 5.66 -5.33 10.18
C GLY A 102 4.57 -4.29 10.40
N ILE A 103 4.93 -3.00 10.41
CA ILE A 103 3.96 -1.91 10.53
C ILE A 103 2.98 -1.93 9.36
N GLY A 104 3.46 -2.12 8.14
CA GLY A 104 2.62 -2.19 6.95
C GLY A 104 1.56 -3.29 7.02
N PHE A 105 1.95 -4.51 7.39
CA PHE A 105 1.02 -5.63 7.55
C PHE A 105 0.02 -5.39 8.66
N ILE A 106 0.49 -4.96 9.85
CA ILE A 106 -0.40 -4.66 10.97
C ILE A 106 -1.41 -3.58 10.57
N TYR A 107 -0.94 -2.50 9.93
CA TYR A 107 -1.79 -1.42 9.46
C TYR A 107 -2.84 -1.95 8.48
N HIS A 108 -2.44 -2.69 7.44
CA HIS A 108 -3.38 -3.22 6.45
C HIS A 108 -4.38 -4.18 7.06
N PHE A 109 -3.98 -5.07 7.97
CA PHE A 109 -4.90 -5.99 8.63
C PHE A 109 -5.88 -5.29 9.55
N VAL A 110 -5.42 -4.33 10.36
CA VAL A 110 -6.33 -3.52 11.20
C VAL A 110 -7.30 -2.73 10.31
N PHE A 111 -6.80 -2.10 9.25
CA PHE A 111 -7.63 -1.29 8.37
C PHE A 111 -8.65 -2.15 7.61
N LEU A 112 -8.25 -3.32 7.11
CA LEU A 112 -9.16 -4.30 6.51
C LEU A 112 -10.19 -4.81 7.50
N ALA A 113 -9.80 -5.13 8.74
CA ALA A 113 -10.74 -5.58 9.77
C ALA A 113 -11.80 -4.50 10.08
N VAL A 114 -11.38 -3.24 10.20
CA VAL A 114 -12.29 -2.10 10.40
C VAL A 114 -13.23 -1.93 9.21
N LEU A 115 -12.70 -1.92 7.98
CA LEU A 115 -13.53 -1.77 6.77
C LEU A 115 -14.49 -2.95 6.61
N PHE A 116 -14.05 -4.17 6.88
CA PHE A 116 -14.89 -5.36 6.83
C PHE A 116 -16.02 -5.30 7.86
N TYR A 117 -15.72 -4.85 9.09
CA TYR A 117 -16.75 -4.61 10.10
C TYR A 117 -17.77 -3.55 9.67
N LEU A 118 -17.30 -2.43 9.10
CA LEU A 118 -18.18 -1.38 8.58
C LEU A 118 -19.06 -1.88 7.41
N PHE A 119 -18.49 -2.73 6.54
CA PHE A 119 -19.22 -3.37 5.47
C PHE A 119 -20.36 -4.25 6.01
N ASN A 120 -20.08 -5.14 6.96
CA ASN A 120 -21.08 -6.02 7.58
C ASN A 120 -22.11 -5.28 8.44
N LYS A 121 -21.83 -4.05 8.86
CA LYS A 121 -22.82 -3.21 9.56
C LYS A 121 -23.79 -2.55 8.58
N LYS A 122 -23.33 -2.28 7.35
CA LYS A 122 -24.12 -1.62 6.30
C LYS A 122 -25.05 -2.61 5.57
N TYR A 123 -24.67 -3.89 5.50
CA TYR A 123 -25.36 -4.96 4.78
C TYR A 123 -25.69 -6.13 5.70
#